data_AF-A0A2T3AKR8-F1
#
_entry.id   AF-A0A2T3AKR8-F1
#
_cell.length_a   1.000
_cell.length_b   1.000
_cell.length_c   1.000
_cell.angle_alpha   90.00
_cell.angle_beta   90.00
_cell.angle_gamma   90.00
#
_symmetry.space_group_name_H-M   'P 1'
#
loop_
_entity.id
_entity.type
_entity.pdbx_description
1 polymer ?
#
loop_
_entity_poly.entity_id
_entity_poly.type
_entity_poly.pdbx_seq_one_letter_code
_entity_poly.pdbx_strand_id
1 'polypeptide(L)'
;MDYHARHGHDVASFDLPSTHRMPTVSAAQALEDLDSHESAAFVSTSLHDLDAALAASMASFGMSDGDDGAVQGGIAKGQVTEIWGPPGVGKTAVGIQLASNVLRDGNAKKVVWVDCFHPVSQDRLTSVYTAAEPQPESSASDPLQRLVHYSCPSLAHFIALLCRPTQAAVPTDTALVVVDALSALVNHAFPRTPAQRYGNKGNDKKKGPSPSSRRIQVLQYIVNALQKLAATRDAAVVVLMQCATRMQAEKGATLVPAVNANVWEQGIATRIALFRDWVWYEGQAFGARLAAMQKVNGRLASEAAHKMYAFDVKPTGLVSIAYDEAGPTDTNAFASSFSKRKLDDAGFEVPDSDEDEYGWQHDDDSALPALPPQWQGSEDILLGQHSESHDDTSDGEPDGPEPEHEAETEPLASEQ
;
A
#
# COMPACT_ATOMS: atom_id res chain seq x y z
N MET A 1 -15.47 22.70 -32.50
CA MET A 1 -15.67 22.66 -31.04
C MET A 1 -14.41 23.22 -30.41
N ASP A 2 -14.56 24.22 -29.55
CA ASP A 2 -13.42 24.99 -29.03
C ASP A 2 -12.68 24.19 -27.95
N TYR A 3 -11.34 24.12 -28.03
CA TYR A 3 -10.49 23.34 -27.11
C TYR A 3 -10.72 23.77 -25.65
N HIS A 4 -10.87 25.08 -25.43
CA HIS A 4 -11.13 25.66 -24.12
C HIS A 4 -12.55 25.39 -23.59
N ALA A 5 -13.51 25.03 -24.45
CA ALA A 5 -14.85 24.62 -24.01
C ALA A 5 -14.85 23.19 -23.41
N ARG A 6 -13.85 22.36 -23.72
CA ARG A 6 -13.67 21.02 -23.12
C ARG A 6 -12.66 21.00 -21.98
N HIS A 7 -11.59 21.80 -22.07
CA HIS A 7 -10.45 21.72 -21.16
C HIS A 7 -10.27 22.93 -20.23
N GLY A 8 -11.02 24.03 -20.45
CA GLY A 8 -10.80 25.30 -19.75
C GLY A 8 -9.54 26.04 -20.23
N HIS A 9 -9.24 27.18 -19.62
CA HIS A 9 -7.99 27.91 -19.85
C HIS A 9 -6.89 27.42 -18.91
N ASP A 10 -5.73 27.07 -19.48
CA ASP A 10 -4.53 26.68 -18.73
C ASP A 10 -3.96 27.87 -17.97
N VAL A 11 -4.39 28.02 -16.72
CA VAL A 11 -3.70 28.87 -15.74
C VAL A 11 -2.78 27.94 -14.95
N ALA A 12 -1.48 27.99 -15.24
CA ALA A 12 -0.43 27.31 -14.48
C ALA A 12 -0.32 27.95 -13.08
N SER A 13 -1.24 27.57 -12.20
CA SER A 13 -1.19 27.88 -10.78
C SER A 13 -1.35 26.58 -10.00
N PHE A 14 -0.34 26.24 -9.20
CA PHE A 14 -0.38 25.12 -8.26
C PHE A 14 -1.29 25.42 -7.05
N ASP A 15 -1.92 26.58 -7.01
CA ASP A 15 -2.96 26.88 -6.03
C ASP A 15 -4.28 26.25 -6.45
N LEU A 16 -4.82 25.44 -5.54
CA LEU A 16 -6.19 24.92 -5.61
C LEU A 16 -7.16 26.11 -5.66
N PRO A 17 -7.95 26.29 -6.74
CA PRO A 17 -8.90 27.39 -6.80
C PRO A 17 -9.97 27.19 -5.71
N SER A 18 -10.12 28.19 -4.83
CA SER A 18 -11.12 28.30 -3.74
C SER A 18 -10.93 27.47 -2.45
N THR A 19 -9.71 27.40 -1.91
CA THR A 19 -9.52 26.89 -0.52
C THR A 19 -8.67 27.85 0.31
N HIS A 20 -9.12 29.10 0.38
CA HIS A 20 -8.41 30.14 1.13
C HIS A 20 -8.51 29.99 2.65
N ARG A 21 -9.41 29.13 3.16
CA ARG A 21 -9.48 28.66 4.56
C ARG A 21 -10.43 27.47 4.62
N MET A 22 -10.14 26.49 5.47
CA MET A 22 -11.19 25.58 5.96
C MET A 22 -12.30 26.46 6.55
N PRO A 23 -13.59 26.19 6.30
CA PRO A 23 -14.67 26.93 6.95
C PRO A 23 -14.40 26.98 8.44
N THR A 24 -14.42 28.17 9.04
CA THR A 24 -14.30 28.29 10.49
C THR A 24 -15.61 27.82 11.10
N VAL A 25 -15.69 26.54 11.41
CA VAL A 25 -16.78 25.94 12.18
C VAL A 25 -16.52 26.21 13.65
N SER A 26 -17.55 26.57 14.41
CA SER A 26 -17.41 26.68 15.87
C SER A 26 -17.15 25.30 16.47
N ALA A 27 -16.44 25.22 17.59
CA ALA A 27 -16.18 23.93 18.24
C ALA A 27 -17.48 23.20 18.64
N ALA A 28 -18.54 23.93 18.99
CA ALA A 28 -19.84 23.36 19.32
C ALA A 28 -20.55 22.79 18.09
N GLN A 29 -20.52 23.51 16.96
CA GLN A 29 -21.11 23.04 15.71
C GLN A 29 -20.34 21.85 15.14
N ALA A 30 -19.01 21.84 15.25
CA ALA A 30 -18.20 20.67 14.88
C ALA A 30 -18.54 19.45 15.76
N LEU A 31 -18.92 19.66 17.02
CA LEU A 31 -19.37 18.58 17.91
C LEU A 31 -20.76 18.05 17.51
N GLU A 32 -21.71 18.95 17.22
CA GLU A 32 -23.06 18.58 16.74
C GLU A 32 -23.02 17.89 15.36
N ASP A 33 -22.13 18.32 14.46
CA ASP A 33 -21.90 17.67 13.16
C ASP A 33 -21.28 16.27 13.34
N LEU A 34 -20.48 16.04 14.38
CA LEU A 34 -19.93 14.72 14.71
C LEU A 34 -21.03 13.79 15.27
N ASP A 35 -21.88 14.29 16.17
CA ASP A 35 -22.95 13.51 16.82
C ASP A 35 -24.10 13.18 15.85
N SER A 36 -24.37 14.03 14.85
CA SER A 36 -25.45 13.82 13.87
C SER A 36 -25.09 12.86 12.72
N HIS A 37 -23.83 12.46 12.58
CA HIS A 37 -23.31 11.67 11.45
C HIS A 37 -22.68 10.32 11.85
N GLU A 38 -22.89 9.82 13.07
CA GLU A 38 -22.20 8.64 13.61
C GLU A 38 -22.21 7.40 12.69
N SER A 39 -23.33 7.10 12.02
CA SER A 39 -23.42 5.96 11.07
C SER A 39 -22.85 6.26 9.67
N ALA A 40 -22.69 7.53 9.32
CA ALA A 40 -22.20 7.98 8.01
C ALA A 40 -20.70 8.35 8.02
N ALA A 41 -20.08 8.44 9.18
CA ALA A 41 -18.69 8.91 9.36
C ALA A 41 -17.62 7.87 8.98
N PHE A 42 -18.00 6.60 8.81
CA PHE A 42 -17.06 5.50 8.59
C PHE A 42 -17.36 4.70 7.32
N VAL A 43 -16.32 4.04 6.80
CA VAL A 43 -16.43 2.99 5.80
C VAL A 43 -16.06 1.68 6.48
N SER A 44 -17.03 0.78 6.64
CA SER A 44 -16.82 -0.54 7.26
C SER A 44 -15.81 -1.36 6.46
N THR A 45 -14.96 -2.10 7.17
CA THR A 45 -13.99 -3.05 6.59
C THR A 45 -14.61 -4.43 6.31
N SER A 46 -15.85 -4.67 6.74
CA SER A 46 -16.49 -6.00 6.83
C SER A 46 -15.80 -6.98 7.78
N LEU A 47 -14.88 -6.49 8.61
CA LEU A 47 -14.24 -7.25 9.68
C LEU A 47 -14.70 -6.65 11.01
N HIS A 48 -15.73 -7.24 11.62
CA HIS A 48 -16.43 -6.67 12.77
C HIS A 48 -15.50 -6.30 13.94
N ASP A 49 -14.54 -7.16 14.27
CA ASP A 49 -13.59 -6.89 15.36
C ASP A 49 -12.64 -5.73 15.04
N LEU A 50 -12.23 -5.59 13.77
CA LEU A 50 -11.39 -4.49 13.32
C LEU A 50 -12.19 -3.17 13.32
N ASP A 51 -13.42 -3.21 12.81
CA ASP A 51 -14.33 -2.05 12.83
C ASP A 51 -14.61 -1.60 14.28
N ALA A 52 -14.92 -2.54 15.17
CA ALA A 52 -15.14 -2.26 16.59
C ALA A 52 -13.91 -1.63 17.25
N ALA A 53 -12.71 -2.10 16.91
CA ALA A 53 -11.47 -1.53 17.45
C ALA A 53 -11.18 -0.11 16.94
N LEU A 54 -11.51 0.16 15.68
CA LEU A 54 -11.43 1.50 15.10
C LEU A 54 -12.44 2.46 15.76
N ALA A 55 -13.63 1.97 16.14
CA ALA A 55 -14.63 2.72 16.91
C ALA A 55 -14.24 2.96 18.38
N ALA A 56 -13.81 1.91 19.10
CA ALA A 56 -13.51 1.99 20.53
C ALA A 56 -12.38 2.98 20.85
N SER A 57 -11.43 3.13 19.92
CA SER A 57 -10.40 4.16 20.04
C SER A 57 -10.98 5.58 20.04
N MET A 58 -12.17 5.83 19.47
CA MET A 58 -12.86 7.13 19.52
C MET A 58 -13.69 7.32 20.79
N ALA A 59 -14.37 6.28 21.29
CA ALA A 59 -15.12 6.37 22.55
C ALA A 59 -14.22 6.71 23.76
N SER A 60 -12.96 6.24 23.75
CA SER A 60 -11.90 6.60 24.71
C SER A 60 -11.63 8.12 24.82
N PHE A 61 -12.15 8.96 23.93
CA PHE A 61 -12.07 10.42 24.01
C PHE A 61 -13.20 11.06 24.85
N GLY A 62 -13.99 10.26 25.57
CA GLY A 62 -15.04 10.74 26.48
C GLY A 62 -16.38 10.98 25.81
N MET A 63 -16.65 10.29 24.69
CA MET A 63 -17.87 10.41 23.90
C MET A 63 -18.62 9.07 23.90
N SER A 64 -19.23 8.74 25.04
CA SER A 64 -20.46 7.96 25.16
C SER A 64 -20.83 7.80 26.64
N ASP A 65 -21.74 8.63 27.13
CA ASP A 65 -22.54 8.30 28.31
C ASP A 65 -23.93 7.90 27.79
N GLY A 66 -24.14 6.58 27.67
CA GLY A 66 -25.43 5.96 27.37
C GLY A 66 -25.83 5.90 25.89
N ASP A 67 -25.74 4.73 25.28
CA ASP A 67 -26.89 3.92 24.81
C ASP A 67 -26.37 2.59 24.23
N ASP A 68 -27.15 1.53 24.37
CA ASP A 68 -26.85 0.13 24.08
C ASP A 68 -26.90 -0.19 22.56
N GLY A 69 -26.43 0.74 21.72
CA GLY A 69 -26.31 0.61 20.28
C GLY A 69 -24.88 0.28 19.88
N ALA A 70 -24.66 -0.83 19.19
CA ALA A 70 -23.33 -1.22 18.70
C ALA A 70 -22.75 -0.10 17.82
N VAL A 71 -21.77 0.65 18.34
CA VAL A 71 -21.06 1.70 17.59
C VAL A 71 -20.45 1.08 16.34
N GLN A 72 -20.98 1.44 15.18
CA GLN A 72 -20.51 0.94 13.89
C GLN A 72 -19.21 1.67 13.53
N GLY A 73 -18.07 1.01 13.76
CA GLY A 73 -16.77 1.55 13.40
C GLY A 73 -16.33 1.24 11.96
N GLY A 74 -15.11 1.67 11.63
CA GLY A 74 -14.50 1.45 10.33
C GLY A 74 -13.46 2.51 10.00
N ILE A 75 -13.12 2.62 8.71
CA ILE A 75 -12.19 3.63 8.22
C ILE A 75 -12.86 5.00 8.26
N ALA A 76 -12.30 5.93 9.04
CA ALA A 76 -12.84 7.28 9.19
C ALA A 76 -12.79 8.10 7.90
N LYS A 77 -13.90 8.76 7.59
CA LYS A 77 -13.96 9.83 6.59
C LYS A 77 -13.30 11.10 7.11
N GLY A 78 -13.01 12.02 6.20
CA GLY A 78 -12.29 13.25 6.54
C GLY A 78 -10.79 13.03 6.83
N GLN A 79 -10.32 11.78 6.83
CA GLN A 79 -8.98 11.39 7.24
C GLN A 79 -8.27 10.52 6.20
N VAL A 80 -6.94 10.44 6.34
CA VAL A 80 -6.07 9.57 5.54
C VAL A 80 -5.66 8.36 6.36
N THR A 81 -5.93 7.17 5.81
CA THR A 81 -5.51 5.88 6.36
C THR A 81 -4.45 5.24 5.49
N GLU A 82 -3.36 4.76 6.11
CA GLU A 82 -2.33 3.96 5.45
C GLU A 82 -2.50 2.48 5.78
N ILE A 83 -2.53 1.65 4.75
CA ILE A 83 -2.48 0.19 4.88
C ILE A 83 -1.21 -0.30 4.20
N TRP A 84 -0.30 -0.90 4.96
CA TRP A 84 1.00 -1.33 4.44
C TRP A 84 1.31 -2.77 4.80
N GLY A 85 2.18 -3.40 4.01
CA GLY A 85 2.60 -4.78 4.27
C GLY A 85 3.25 -5.48 3.07
N PRO A 86 3.78 -6.70 3.27
CA PRO A 86 4.39 -7.52 2.21
C PRO A 86 3.46 -7.78 1.00
N PRO A 87 4.00 -8.17 -0.17
CA PRO A 87 3.16 -8.64 -1.27
C PRO A 87 2.30 -9.85 -0.85
N GLY A 88 1.12 -10.00 -1.45
CA GLY A 88 0.23 -11.14 -1.20
C GLY A 88 -0.58 -11.11 0.12
N VAL A 89 -0.32 -10.18 1.04
CA VAL A 89 -1.03 -10.10 2.34
C VAL A 89 -2.46 -9.56 2.26
N GLY A 90 -2.96 -9.23 1.06
CA GLY A 90 -4.36 -8.84 0.86
C GLY A 90 -4.66 -7.33 0.89
N LYS A 91 -3.66 -6.46 0.79
CA LYS A 91 -3.86 -4.98 0.75
C LYS A 91 -4.92 -4.54 -0.27
N THR A 92 -4.76 -4.95 -1.53
CA THR A 92 -5.71 -4.65 -2.61
C THR A 92 -7.07 -5.29 -2.36
N ALA A 93 -7.12 -6.49 -1.75
CA ALA A 93 -8.38 -7.13 -1.38
C ALA A 93 -9.14 -6.32 -0.31
N VAL A 94 -8.43 -5.73 0.66
CA VAL A 94 -9.02 -4.78 1.62
C VAL A 94 -9.56 -3.53 0.92
N GLY A 95 -8.79 -2.95 0.00
CA GLY A 95 -9.27 -1.83 -0.83
C GLY A 95 -10.55 -2.17 -1.60
N ILE A 96 -10.58 -3.35 -2.24
CA ILE A 96 -11.75 -3.84 -3.00
C ILE A 96 -12.96 -4.04 -2.08
N GLN A 97 -12.76 -4.60 -0.88
CA GLN A 97 -13.83 -4.77 0.10
C GLN A 97 -14.42 -3.42 0.52
N LEU A 98 -13.56 -2.44 0.84
CA LEU A 98 -14.01 -1.07 1.18
C LEU A 98 -14.79 -0.43 0.03
N ALA A 99 -14.30 -0.56 -1.20
CA ALA A 99 -14.97 -0.06 -2.39
C ALA A 99 -16.35 -0.73 -2.58
N SER A 100 -16.41 -2.06 -2.45
CA SER A 100 -17.67 -2.81 -2.51
C SER A 100 -18.66 -2.34 -1.45
N ASN A 101 -18.21 -2.16 -0.21
CA ASN A 101 -19.06 -1.70 0.89
C ASN A 101 -19.66 -0.32 0.63
N VAL A 102 -18.85 0.64 0.15
CA VAL A 102 -19.35 1.97 -0.24
C VAL A 102 -20.31 1.89 -1.42
N LEU A 103 -20.02 1.06 -2.41
CA LEU A 103 -20.91 0.91 -3.55
C LEU A 103 -22.25 0.30 -3.15
N ARG A 104 -22.31 -0.53 -2.11
CA ARG A 104 -23.56 -1.10 -1.59
C ARG A 104 -24.32 -0.15 -0.67
N ASP A 105 -23.62 0.81 -0.07
CA ASP A 105 -24.20 1.82 0.82
C ASP A 105 -24.93 2.93 0.04
N GLY A 106 -26.09 2.56 -0.52
CA GLY A 106 -27.04 3.45 -1.18
C GLY A 106 -26.66 3.94 -2.59
N ASN A 107 -27.64 4.48 -3.33
CA ASN A 107 -27.51 4.84 -4.75
C ASN A 107 -26.78 6.16 -5.03
N ALA A 108 -26.27 6.86 -4.01
CA ALA A 108 -25.72 8.20 -4.16
C ALA A 108 -24.19 8.29 -4.00
N LYS A 109 -23.52 7.32 -3.37
CA LYS A 109 -22.09 7.42 -3.05
C LYS A 109 -21.21 6.84 -4.17
N LYS A 110 -20.09 7.51 -4.44
CA LYS A 110 -19.08 7.09 -5.42
C LYS A 110 -17.77 6.69 -4.77
N VAL A 111 -17.02 5.88 -5.51
CA VAL A 111 -15.65 5.45 -5.16
C VAL A 111 -14.71 5.95 -6.24
N VAL A 112 -13.60 6.55 -5.83
CA VAL A 112 -12.48 6.85 -6.73
C VAL A 112 -11.36 5.84 -6.46
N TRP A 113 -10.91 5.14 -7.48
CA TRP A 113 -9.79 4.20 -7.40
C TRP A 113 -8.64 4.68 -8.28
N VAL A 114 -7.45 4.82 -7.69
CA VAL A 114 -6.26 5.33 -8.37
C VAL A 114 -5.17 4.27 -8.35
N ASP A 115 -4.95 3.64 -9.50
CA ASP A 115 -3.87 2.70 -9.72
C ASP A 115 -2.55 3.43 -9.97
N CYS A 116 -1.59 3.20 -9.09
CA CYS A 116 -0.24 3.75 -9.10
C CYS A 116 0.82 2.70 -9.46
N PHE A 117 0.43 1.42 -9.58
CA PHE A 117 1.36 0.35 -9.92
C PHE A 117 0.76 -0.70 -10.86
N HIS A 118 -0.29 -1.41 -10.42
CA HIS A 118 -0.97 -2.41 -11.23
C HIS A 118 -2.47 -2.11 -11.29
N PRO A 119 -3.14 -2.41 -12.42
CA PRO A 119 -4.56 -2.20 -12.54
C PRO A 119 -5.35 -3.11 -11.59
N VAL A 120 -6.36 -2.56 -10.91
CA VAL A 120 -7.31 -3.36 -10.10
C VAL A 120 -8.22 -4.21 -10.99
N SER A 121 -8.46 -5.46 -10.60
CA SER A 121 -9.39 -6.35 -11.30
C SER A 121 -10.84 -5.91 -11.04
N GLN A 122 -11.52 -5.45 -12.09
CA GLN A 122 -12.95 -5.12 -12.01
C GLN A 122 -13.80 -6.36 -11.76
N ASP A 123 -13.48 -7.50 -12.37
CA ASP A 123 -14.18 -8.78 -12.13
C ASP A 123 -14.17 -9.17 -10.66
N ARG A 124 -13.02 -8.94 -10.00
CA ARG A 124 -12.88 -9.20 -8.57
C ARG A 124 -13.76 -8.28 -7.74
N LEU A 125 -13.81 -6.98 -8.07
CA LEU A 125 -14.69 -6.02 -7.40
C LEU A 125 -16.17 -6.41 -7.58
N THR A 126 -16.58 -6.75 -8.80
CA THR A 126 -17.93 -7.20 -9.10
C THR A 126 -18.28 -8.45 -8.31
N SER A 127 -17.38 -9.43 -8.25
CA SER A 127 -17.60 -10.67 -7.48
C SER A 127 -17.86 -10.40 -6.00
N VAL A 128 -17.05 -9.55 -5.37
CA VAL A 128 -17.20 -9.16 -3.95
C VAL A 128 -18.48 -8.35 -3.73
N TYR A 129 -18.85 -7.48 -4.68
CA TYR A 129 -20.10 -6.73 -4.65
C TYR A 129 -21.33 -7.64 -4.71
N THR A 130 -21.34 -8.61 -5.64
CA THR A 130 -22.48 -9.51 -5.86
C THR A 130 -22.64 -10.59 -4.80
N ALA A 131 -21.55 -10.99 -4.14
CA ALA A 131 -21.57 -12.11 -3.21
C ALA A 131 -22.21 -11.77 -1.86
N ALA A 132 -22.29 -10.48 -1.53
CA ALA A 132 -22.86 -10.04 -0.27
C ALA A 132 -24.37 -9.80 -0.41
N GLU A 133 -25.13 -10.00 0.68
CA GLU A 133 -26.60 -10.18 0.63
C GLU A 133 -27.35 -9.16 -0.26
N PRO A 134 -28.32 -9.61 -1.07
CA PRO A 134 -29.06 -8.74 -1.99
C PRO A 134 -29.82 -7.66 -1.23
N GLN A 135 -29.57 -6.40 -1.57
CA GLN A 135 -30.38 -5.28 -1.09
C GLN A 135 -31.78 -5.35 -1.74
N PRO A 136 -32.87 -5.11 -0.99
CA PRO A 136 -34.21 -5.08 -1.55
C PRO A 136 -34.32 -3.92 -2.56
N GLU A 137 -34.63 -4.31 -3.79
CA GLU A 137 -35.01 -3.52 -4.96
C GLU A 137 -34.76 -2.01 -4.89
N SER A 138 -33.61 -1.57 -5.42
CA SER A 138 -33.47 -0.21 -5.92
C SER A 138 -32.96 -0.24 -7.36
N SER A 139 -33.60 0.58 -8.19
CA SER A 139 -33.47 0.65 -9.65
C SER A 139 -32.01 0.52 -10.13
N ALA A 140 -31.76 -0.55 -10.89
CA ALA A 140 -30.46 -1.03 -11.35
C ALA A 140 -29.72 -0.03 -12.26
N SER A 141 -28.92 0.85 -11.68
CA SER A 141 -27.72 1.37 -12.33
C SER A 141 -26.57 0.41 -12.06
N ASP A 142 -25.78 0.08 -13.08
CA ASP A 142 -24.56 -0.72 -12.93
C ASP A 142 -23.67 -0.10 -11.83
N PRO A 143 -23.34 -0.83 -10.74
CA PRO A 143 -22.52 -0.30 -9.64
C PRO A 143 -21.18 0.24 -10.11
N LEU A 144 -20.64 -0.26 -11.23
CA LEU A 144 -19.41 0.22 -11.82
C LEU A 144 -19.51 1.64 -12.37
N GLN A 145 -20.71 2.15 -12.68
CA GLN A 145 -20.89 3.55 -13.09
C GLN A 145 -20.55 4.54 -11.95
N ARG A 146 -20.57 4.07 -10.70
CA ARG A 146 -20.18 4.86 -9.52
C ARG A 146 -18.72 4.65 -9.12
N LEU A 147 -18.00 3.78 -9.82
CA LEU A 147 -16.56 3.62 -9.70
C LEU A 147 -15.87 4.54 -10.72
N VAL A 148 -15.18 5.57 -10.23
CA VAL A 148 -14.29 6.40 -11.03
C VAL A 148 -12.89 5.81 -10.93
N HIS A 149 -12.33 5.37 -12.05
CA HIS A 149 -11.04 4.70 -12.09
C HIS A 149 -9.98 5.54 -12.80
N TYR A 150 -8.80 5.65 -12.21
CA TYR A 150 -7.62 6.31 -12.78
C TYR A 150 -6.42 5.39 -12.78
N SER A 151 -5.67 5.38 -13.87
CA SER A 151 -4.32 4.82 -13.91
C SER A 151 -3.30 5.96 -13.97
N CYS A 152 -2.40 5.99 -12.99
CA CYS A 152 -1.34 6.97 -12.84
C CYS A 152 0.01 6.29 -13.09
N PRO A 153 0.59 6.40 -14.31
CA PRO A 153 1.85 5.74 -14.65
C PRO A 153 3.08 6.42 -14.04
N SER A 154 2.95 7.64 -13.50
CA SER A 154 4.05 8.35 -12.87
C SER A 154 3.59 9.22 -11.71
N LEU A 155 4.53 9.61 -10.83
CA LEU A 155 4.25 10.49 -9.71
C LEU A 155 3.69 11.86 -10.15
N ALA A 156 4.08 12.35 -11.32
CA ALA A 156 3.57 13.61 -11.87
C ALA A 156 2.08 13.52 -12.22
N HIS A 157 1.62 12.38 -12.78
CA HIS A 157 0.20 12.16 -13.06
C HIS A 157 -0.63 12.14 -11.77
N PHE A 158 -0.13 11.44 -10.76
CA PHE A 158 -0.76 11.41 -9.44
C PHE A 158 -0.81 12.80 -8.79
N ILE A 159 0.29 13.55 -8.82
CA ILE A 159 0.33 14.93 -8.32
C ILE A 159 -0.67 15.82 -9.08
N ALA A 160 -0.75 15.69 -10.41
CA ALA A 160 -1.69 16.46 -11.22
C ALA A 160 -3.16 16.18 -10.81
N LEU A 161 -3.51 14.93 -10.50
CA LEU A 161 -4.82 14.55 -9.98
C LEU A 161 -5.13 15.26 -8.63
N LEU A 162 -4.12 15.43 -7.77
CA LEU A 162 -4.25 16.10 -6.47
C LEU A 162 -4.22 17.64 -6.54
N CYS A 163 -3.54 18.23 -7.54
CA CYS A 163 -3.39 19.68 -7.66
C CYS A 163 -4.71 20.41 -7.87
N ARG A 164 -5.66 19.80 -8.59
CA ARG A 164 -7.01 20.33 -8.80
C ARG A 164 -7.99 19.17 -8.97
N PRO A 165 -8.50 18.58 -7.88
CA PRO A 165 -9.56 17.60 -7.96
C PRO A 165 -10.83 18.30 -8.46
N THR A 166 -11.03 18.32 -9.78
CA THR A 166 -12.24 18.82 -10.41
C THR A 166 -13.42 17.94 -10.00
N GLN A 167 -14.66 18.43 -10.14
CA GLN A 167 -15.83 17.57 -9.91
C GLN A 167 -15.88 16.36 -10.87
N ALA A 168 -15.20 16.45 -12.02
CA ALA A 168 -15.03 15.32 -12.92
C ALA A 168 -14.00 14.31 -12.39
N ALA A 169 -12.92 14.79 -11.77
CA ALA A 169 -11.85 13.94 -11.23
C ALA A 169 -12.22 13.27 -9.91
N VAL A 170 -12.78 14.05 -9.00
CA VAL A 170 -13.31 13.57 -7.73
C VAL A 170 -14.70 14.19 -7.61
N PRO A 171 -15.78 13.43 -7.87
CA PRO A 171 -17.15 13.89 -7.69
C PRO A 171 -17.44 14.30 -6.24
N THR A 172 -18.39 15.21 -6.02
CA THR A 172 -18.72 15.72 -4.68
C THR A 172 -19.33 14.66 -3.76
N ASP A 173 -19.90 13.62 -4.35
CA ASP A 173 -20.49 12.46 -3.71
C ASP A 173 -19.50 11.30 -3.50
N THR A 174 -18.19 11.56 -3.61
CA THR A 174 -17.14 10.56 -3.34
C THR A 174 -17.07 10.27 -1.85
N ALA A 175 -17.34 9.03 -1.43
CA ALA A 175 -17.22 8.61 -0.04
C ALA A 175 -15.88 7.90 0.26
N LEU A 176 -15.21 7.38 -0.76
CA LEU A 176 -13.93 6.66 -0.63
C LEU A 176 -13.00 6.97 -1.81
N VAL A 177 -11.74 7.22 -1.49
CA VAL A 177 -10.63 7.29 -2.46
C VAL A 177 -9.60 6.22 -2.08
N VAL A 178 -9.33 5.28 -2.98
CA VAL A 178 -8.28 4.26 -2.82
C VAL A 178 -7.10 4.58 -3.72
N VAL A 179 -5.88 4.56 -3.18
CA VAL A 179 -4.63 4.79 -3.93
C VAL A 179 -3.73 3.55 -3.82
N ASP A 180 -3.53 2.82 -4.92
CA ASP A 180 -2.84 1.50 -4.93
C ASP A 180 -1.73 1.38 -6.01
N ALA A 181 -0.43 1.33 -5.73
CA ALA A 181 0.28 1.54 -4.47
C ALA A 181 1.22 2.75 -4.63
N LEU A 182 0.95 3.85 -3.90
CA LEU A 182 1.68 5.12 -4.04
C LEU A 182 3.21 4.98 -3.84
N SER A 183 3.63 4.02 -3.01
CA SER A 183 5.06 3.74 -2.76
C SER A 183 5.84 3.44 -4.03
N ALA A 184 5.22 2.79 -5.02
CA ALA A 184 5.86 2.46 -6.29
C ALA A 184 6.28 3.72 -7.05
N LEU A 185 5.36 4.68 -7.20
CA LEU A 185 5.62 5.95 -7.88
C LEU A 185 6.67 6.80 -7.16
N VAL A 186 6.59 6.87 -5.84
CA VAL A 186 7.54 7.66 -5.03
C VAL A 186 8.94 7.06 -5.12
N ASN A 187 9.07 5.74 -5.01
CA ASN A 187 10.37 5.08 -5.05
C ASN A 187 10.99 5.08 -6.44
N HIS A 188 10.16 5.01 -7.49
CA HIS A 188 10.61 5.17 -8.87
C HIS A 188 11.11 6.60 -9.13
N ALA A 189 10.37 7.62 -8.71
CA ALA A 189 10.73 9.03 -8.93
C ALA A 189 11.91 9.49 -8.05
N PHE A 190 12.06 8.93 -6.85
CA PHE A 190 13.11 9.28 -5.90
C PHE A 190 13.80 8.02 -5.33
N PRO A 191 14.66 7.35 -6.11
CA PRO A 191 15.37 6.17 -5.64
C PRO A 191 16.19 6.45 -4.38
N ARG A 192 16.26 5.48 -3.47
CA ARG A 192 17.11 5.57 -2.27
C ARG A 192 18.56 5.34 -2.69
N THR A 193 19.28 6.39 -3.06
CA THR A 193 20.73 6.29 -3.30
C THR A 193 21.44 6.10 -1.95
N PRO A 194 22.28 5.07 -1.78
CA PRO A 194 23.14 4.99 -0.61
C PRO A 194 24.00 6.25 -0.57
N ALA A 195 24.05 6.93 0.59
CA ALA A 195 24.86 8.12 0.76
C ALA A 195 26.30 7.79 0.37
N GLN A 196 26.78 8.37 -0.73
CA GLN A 196 28.14 8.21 -1.21
C GLN A 196 29.07 8.82 -0.16
N ARG A 197 29.62 7.98 0.72
CA ARG A 197 30.47 8.40 1.85
C ARG A 197 31.87 8.87 1.44
N TYR A 198 32.16 8.92 0.14
CA TYR A 198 33.44 9.37 -0.39
C TYR A 198 33.23 10.26 -1.61
N GLY A 199 33.61 11.53 -1.52
CA GLY A 199 33.70 12.41 -2.69
C GLY A 199 33.50 13.89 -2.41
N ASN A 200 34.62 14.58 -2.18
CA ASN A 200 34.85 16.01 -2.35
C ASN A 200 33.91 17.02 -1.67
N LYS A 201 34.44 17.64 -0.60
CA LYS A 201 34.15 19.03 -0.23
C LYS A 201 34.62 19.98 -1.35
N GLY A 202 33.93 19.95 -2.48
CA GLY A 202 34.07 20.89 -3.59
C GLY A 202 33.03 22.00 -3.45
N ASN A 203 33.50 23.23 -3.50
CA ASN A 203 32.78 24.47 -3.28
C ASN A 203 31.67 24.73 -4.33
N ASP A 204 30.47 24.16 -4.17
CA ASP A 204 29.34 24.33 -5.10
C ASP A 204 28.11 24.96 -4.41
N LYS A 205 28.16 26.26 -4.13
CA LYS A 205 27.04 27.06 -3.58
C LYS A 205 25.88 27.29 -4.56
N LYS A 206 25.77 26.50 -5.65
CA LYS A 206 24.72 26.64 -6.70
C LYS A 206 23.95 25.35 -7.00
N LYS A 207 24.02 24.32 -6.15
CA LYS A 207 23.17 23.13 -6.31
C LYS A 207 21.86 23.31 -5.55
N GLY A 208 20.73 23.22 -6.27
CA GLY A 208 19.39 23.23 -5.70
C GLY A 208 19.15 22.10 -4.68
N PRO A 209 17.92 21.94 -4.16
CA PRO A 209 17.66 20.99 -3.08
C PRO A 209 18.14 19.57 -3.46
N SER A 210 18.74 18.89 -2.49
CA SER A 210 19.20 17.52 -2.68
C SER A 210 18.02 16.61 -3.08
N PRO A 211 18.27 15.48 -3.77
CA PRO A 211 17.21 14.52 -4.10
C PRO A 211 16.43 14.05 -2.88
N SER A 212 17.09 13.88 -1.73
CA SER A 212 16.44 13.52 -0.47
C SER A 212 15.55 14.64 0.09
N SER A 213 16.01 15.90 0.04
CA SER A 213 15.21 17.05 0.43
C SER A 213 13.99 17.22 -0.48
N ARG A 214 14.14 17.03 -1.80
CA ARG A 214 13.02 17.04 -2.75
C ARG A 214 12.01 15.93 -2.46
N ARG A 215 12.48 14.71 -2.17
CA ARG A 215 11.60 13.59 -1.79
C ARG A 215 10.75 13.94 -0.57
N ILE A 216 11.34 14.52 0.46
CA ILE A 216 10.61 14.93 1.67
C ILE A 216 9.59 16.03 1.35
N GLN A 217 9.96 17.05 0.57
CA GLN A 217 9.04 18.12 0.15
C GLN A 217 7.86 17.60 -0.66
N VAL A 218 8.10 16.66 -1.59
CA VAL A 218 7.04 16.05 -2.39
C VAL A 218 6.13 15.17 -1.53
N LEU A 219 6.68 14.39 -0.60
CA LEU A 219 5.88 13.61 0.35
C LEU A 219 5.00 14.51 1.22
N GLN A 220 5.55 15.63 1.70
CA GLN A 220 4.81 16.64 2.46
C GLN A 220 3.65 17.23 1.65
N TYR A 221 3.92 17.59 0.40
CA TYR A 221 2.90 18.11 -0.50
C TYR A 221 1.77 17.09 -0.70
N ILE A 222 2.13 15.84 -1.02
CA ILE A 222 1.16 14.78 -1.29
C ILE A 222 0.29 14.53 -0.06
N VAL A 223 0.89 14.33 1.12
CA VAL A 223 0.10 14.00 2.32
C VAL A 223 -0.83 15.15 2.70
N ASN A 224 -0.37 16.40 2.59
CA ASN A 224 -1.21 17.58 2.83
C ASN A 224 -2.36 17.67 1.83
N ALA A 225 -2.11 17.38 0.55
CA ALA A 225 -3.15 17.37 -0.48
C ALA A 225 -4.18 16.26 -0.25
N LEU A 226 -3.74 15.06 0.19
CA LEU A 226 -4.64 13.95 0.55
C LEU A 226 -5.48 14.28 1.79
N GLN A 227 -4.87 14.87 2.84
CA GLN A 227 -5.60 15.31 4.03
C GLN A 227 -6.65 16.37 3.68
N LYS A 228 -6.28 17.34 2.85
CA LYS A 228 -7.19 18.37 2.38
C LYS A 228 -8.32 17.77 1.54
N LEU A 229 -8.01 16.83 0.65
CA LEU A 229 -9.02 16.11 -0.13
C LEU A 229 -9.99 15.36 0.78
N ALA A 230 -9.48 14.59 1.73
CA ALA A 230 -10.28 13.83 2.69
C ALA A 230 -11.23 14.76 3.47
N ALA A 231 -10.70 15.82 4.08
CA ALA A 231 -11.47 16.74 4.91
C ALA A 231 -12.48 17.58 4.11
N THR A 232 -12.13 18.05 2.90
CA THR A 232 -13.02 18.90 2.11
C THR A 232 -14.15 18.14 1.42
N ARG A 233 -13.96 16.85 1.16
CA ARG A 233 -14.96 15.99 0.52
C ARG A 233 -15.68 15.06 1.50
N ASP A 234 -15.34 15.15 2.79
CA ASP A 234 -15.77 14.19 3.80
C ASP A 234 -15.63 12.73 3.30
N ALA A 235 -14.48 12.43 2.71
CA ALA A 235 -14.19 11.15 2.08
C ALA A 235 -13.12 10.41 2.88
N ALA A 236 -13.26 9.09 2.98
CA ALA A 236 -12.18 8.25 3.48
C ALA A 236 -11.10 8.14 2.40
N VAL A 237 -9.86 8.50 2.72
CA VAL A 237 -8.74 8.33 1.79
C VAL A 237 -7.86 7.19 2.29
N VAL A 238 -7.78 6.10 1.53
CA VAL A 238 -7.01 4.90 1.86
C VAL A 238 -5.83 4.77 0.91
N VAL A 239 -4.62 4.78 1.46
CA VAL A 239 -3.38 4.64 0.69
C VAL A 239 -2.77 3.28 0.97
N LEU A 240 -2.67 2.46 -0.07
CA LEU A 240 -2.03 1.15 -0.01
C LEU A 240 -0.54 1.30 -0.29
N MET A 241 0.28 0.78 0.63
CA MET A 241 1.73 0.93 0.60
C MET A 241 2.44 -0.42 0.62
N GLN A 242 3.51 -0.53 -0.15
CA GLN A 242 4.46 -1.64 -0.04
C GLN A 242 5.29 -1.51 1.24
N CYS A 243 5.96 -2.59 1.63
CA CYS A 243 6.96 -2.56 2.70
C CYS A 243 8.39 -2.67 2.12
N ALA A 244 9.38 -2.39 2.97
CA ALA A 244 10.79 -2.60 2.72
C ALA A 244 11.46 -3.16 3.97
N THR A 245 12.56 -3.89 3.80
CA THR A 245 13.37 -4.38 4.91
C THR A 245 14.38 -3.32 5.34
N ARG A 246 14.45 -3.05 6.64
CA ARG A 246 15.46 -2.18 7.24
C ARG A 246 16.31 -2.98 8.22
N MET A 247 17.61 -2.99 7.99
CA MET A 247 18.58 -3.53 8.95
C MET A 247 18.77 -2.54 10.10
N GLN A 248 18.55 -3.01 11.32
CA GLN A 248 18.88 -2.31 12.56
C GLN A 248 20.09 -2.98 13.19
N ALA A 249 21.05 -2.20 13.69
CA ALA A 249 22.32 -2.71 14.20
C ALA A 249 22.15 -3.72 15.35
N GLU A 250 21.10 -3.54 16.17
CA GLU A 250 20.83 -4.35 17.37
C GLU A 250 19.62 -5.30 17.20
N LYS A 251 18.65 -4.96 16.36
CA LYS A 251 17.37 -5.69 16.21
C LYS A 251 17.25 -6.50 14.92
N GLY A 252 18.30 -6.58 14.12
CA GLY A 252 18.28 -7.35 12.87
C GLY A 252 17.40 -6.72 11.78
N ALA A 253 16.83 -7.57 10.92
CA ALA A 253 16.09 -7.16 9.73
C ALA A 253 14.60 -6.96 10.05
N THR A 254 14.16 -5.71 10.12
CA THR A 254 12.77 -5.34 10.44
C THR A 254 12.00 -4.93 9.19
N LEU A 255 10.73 -5.32 9.09
CA LEU A 255 9.84 -4.81 8.04
C LEU A 255 9.36 -3.40 8.42
N VAL A 256 9.45 -2.49 7.46
CA VAL A 256 8.96 -1.12 7.59
C VAL A 256 8.15 -0.72 6.36
N PRO A 257 7.27 0.28 6.43
CA PRO A 257 6.67 0.88 5.25
C PRO A 257 7.74 1.32 4.23
N ALA A 258 7.47 1.12 2.94
CA ALA A 258 8.40 1.50 1.86
C ALA A 258 8.61 3.02 1.78
N VAL A 259 7.66 3.81 2.28
CA VAL A 259 7.81 5.24 2.56
C VAL A 259 7.86 5.40 4.07
N ASN A 260 9.07 5.59 4.61
CA ASN A 260 9.29 5.84 6.03
C ASN A 260 9.92 7.24 6.18
N ALA A 261 9.07 8.24 6.38
CA ALA A 261 9.46 9.63 6.56
C ALA A 261 8.50 10.29 7.55
N ASN A 262 9.03 10.95 8.59
CA ASN A 262 8.22 11.54 9.66
C ASN A 262 7.10 12.45 9.13
N VAL A 263 7.38 13.21 8.07
CA VAL A 263 6.40 14.12 7.47
C VAL A 263 5.20 13.37 6.87
N TRP A 264 5.43 12.18 6.32
CA TRP A 264 4.36 11.29 5.88
C TRP A 264 3.57 10.77 7.08
N GLU A 265 4.26 10.19 8.06
CA GLU A 265 3.62 9.55 9.23
C GLU A 265 2.79 10.51 10.09
N GLN A 266 3.19 11.79 10.17
CA GLN A 266 2.43 12.83 10.84
C GLN A 266 1.11 13.14 10.14
N GLY A 267 1.09 13.07 8.80
CA GLY A 267 -0.11 13.35 8.01
C GLY A 267 -1.11 12.18 7.93
N ILE A 268 -0.69 10.96 8.28
CA ILE A 268 -1.57 9.79 8.34
C ILE A 268 -2.29 9.73 9.68
N ALA A 269 -3.62 9.64 9.70
CA ALA A 269 -4.40 9.54 10.92
C ALA A 269 -4.40 8.11 11.49
N THR A 270 -4.63 7.13 10.62
CA THR A 270 -4.74 5.71 10.97
C THR A 270 -3.75 4.88 10.15
N ARG A 271 -3.02 3.96 10.80
CA ARG A 271 -2.02 3.09 10.17
C ARG A 271 -2.27 1.64 10.55
N ILE A 272 -2.44 0.81 9.54
CA ILE A 272 -2.70 -0.63 9.68
C ILE A 272 -1.59 -1.39 8.95
N ALA A 273 -0.92 -2.29 9.66
CA ALA A 273 0.05 -3.22 9.10
C ALA A 273 -0.64 -4.54 8.81
N LEU A 274 -0.51 -5.03 7.57
CA LEU A 274 -1.00 -6.35 7.16
C LEU A 274 0.17 -7.32 6.97
N PHE A 275 0.03 -8.52 7.50
CA PHE A 275 1.02 -9.59 7.34
C PHE A 275 0.32 -10.95 7.33
N ARG A 276 1.07 -12.01 7.05
CA ARG A 276 0.60 -13.40 7.15
C ARG A 276 1.30 -14.05 8.31
N ASP A 277 0.55 -14.77 9.13
CA ASP A 277 1.14 -15.53 10.23
C ASP A 277 0.29 -16.76 10.54
N TRP A 278 0.80 -17.60 11.42
CA TRP A 278 0.04 -18.67 12.04
C TRP A 278 -0.86 -18.11 13.13
N VAL A 279 -2.08 -18.61 13.17
CA VAL A 279 -3.00 -18.43 14.29
C VAL A 279 -3.47 -19.80 14.74
N TRP A 280 -3.83 -19.90 16.02
CA TRP A 280 -4.32 -21.12 16.63
C TRP A 280 -5.82 -21.03 16.83
N TYR A 281 -6.55 -22.08 16.50
CA TYR A 281 -7.98 -22.20 16.81
C TYR A 281 -8.27 -23.66 17.16
N GLU A 282 -8.86 -23.89 18.33
CA GLU A 282 -9.19 -25.24 18.83
C GLU A 282 -7.96 -26.17 18.85
N GLY A 283 -6.78 -25.62 19.17
CA GLY A 283 -5.53 -26.37 19.24
C GLY A 283 -4.90 -26.73 17.89
N GLN A 284 -5.42 -26.21 16.77
CA GLN A 284 -4.81 -26.37 15.45
C GLN A 284 -4.25 -25.05 14.91
N ALA A 285 -3.03 -25.10 14.37
CA ALA A 285 -2.41 -23.97 13.69
C ALA A 285 -2.86 -23.89 12.23
N PHE A 286 -3.24 -22.70 11.76
CA PHE A 286 -3.52 -22.44 10.35
C PHE A 286 -3.03 -21.05 9.94
N GLY A 287 -2.73 -20.90 8.65
CA GLY A 287 -2.22 -19.65 8.11
C GLY A 287 -3.34 -18.63 7.93
N ALA A 288 -3.19 -17.46 8.51
CA ALA A 288 -4.12 -16.35 8.38
C ALA A 288 -3.42 -15.09 7.87
N ARG A 289 -4.21 -14.11 7.44
CA ARG A 289 -3.74 -12.72 7.32
C ARG A 289 -4.12 -12.00 8.60
N LEU A 290 -3.19 -11.22 9.11
CA LEU A 290 -3.36 -10.45 10.33
C LEU A 290 -3.31 -8.97 10.00
N ALA A 291 -4.24 -8.20 10.58
CA ALA A 291 -4.21 -6.76 10.61
C ALA A 291 -3.80 -6.28 12.00
N ALA A 292 -2.69 -5.55 12.10
CA ALA A 292 -2.24 -4.91 13.32
C ALA A 292 -2.40 -3.40 13.22
N MET A 293 -3.09 -2.81 14.18
CA MET A 293 -3.23 -1.36 14.28
C MET A 293 -1.96 -0.75 14.90
N GLN A 294 -1.34 0.19 14.19
CA GLN A 294 -0.15 0.89 14.67
C GLN A 294 -0.45 2.32 15.09
N LYS A 295 -1.44 2.95 14.46
CA LYS A 295 -1.87 4.31 14.75
C LYS A 295 -3.37 4.39 14.49
N VAL A 296 -4.11 5.04 15.37
CA VAL A 296 -5.55 5.30 15.20
C VAL A 296 -5.81 6.74 15.63
N ASN A 297 -6.48 7.52 14.77
CA ASN A 297 -6.85 8.91 15.04
C ASN A 297 -5.69 9.79 15.58
N GLY A 298 -4.50 9.66 14.99
CA GLY A 298 -3.34 10.46 15.40
C GLY A 298 -2.52 9.86 16.55
N ARG A 299 -3.06 8.91 17.31
CA ARG A 299 -2.38 8.27 18.45
C ARG A 299 -1.74 6.96 18.05
N LEU A 300 -0.51 6.72 18.52
CA LEU A 300 0.15 5.43 18.36
C LEU A 300 -0.57 4.38 19.22
N ALA A 301 -0.80 3.19 18.66
CA ALA A 301 -1.31 2.07 19.43
C ALA A 301 -0.24 1.68 20.48
N SER A 302 -0.67 1.45 21.72
CA SER A 302 0.23 1.05 22.81
C SER A 302 0.88 -0.30 22.48
N GLU A 303 2.19 -0.46 22.74
CA GLU A 303 2.92 -1.72 22.52
C GLU A 303 2.33 -2.90 23.31
N ALA A 304 1.68 -2.62 24.46
CA ALA A 304 0.99 -3.63 25.28
C ALA A 304 -0.40 -4.03 24.73
N ALA A 305 -0.86 -3.41 23.64
CA ALA A 305 -2.21 -3.54 23.09
C ALA A 305 -2.20 -3.78 21.57
N HIS A 306 -1.17 -4.45 21.04
CA HIS A 306 -1.17 -4.93 19.64
C HIS A 306 -2.17 -6.08 19.46
N LYS A 307 -3.46 -5.78 19.66
CA LYS A 307 -4.55 -6.66 19.26
C LYS A 307 -4.50 -6.80 17.75
N MET A 308 -4.42 -8.04 17.29
CA MET A 308 -4.38 -8.40 15.89
C MET A 308 -5.77 -8.85 15.47
N TYR A 309 -6.11 -8.64 14.20
CA TYR A 309 -7.40 -9.05 13.66
C TYR A 309 -7.14 -10.00 12.51
N ALA A 310 -7.52 -11.26 12.71
CA ALA A 310 -7.30 -12.31 11.73
C ALA A 310 -8.41 -12.33 10.67
N PHE A 311 -8.03 -12.48 9.42
CA PHE A 311 -8.95 -12.55 8.30
C PHE A 311 -8.42 -13.42 7.16
N ASP A 312 -9.33 -13.90 6.31
CA ASP A 312 -9.03 -14.52 5.04
C ASP A 312 -9.56 -13.70 3.87
N VAL A 313 -9.00 -13.95 2.68
CA VAL A 313 -9.43 -13.36 1.41
C VAL A 313 -10.08 -14.46 0.59
N LYS A 314 -11.41 -14.50 0.57
CA LYS A 314 -12.23 -15.45 -0.22
C LYS A 314 -12.68 -14.81 -1.54
N PRO A 315 -13.11 -15.58 -2.56
CA PRO A 315 -13.72 -15.04 -3.78
C PRO A 315 -14.81 -13.99 -3.55
N THR A 316 -15.56 -14.17 -2.46
CA THR A 316 -16.72 -13.37 -2.06
C THR A 316 -16.38 -12.13 -1.24
N GLY A 317 -15.13 -11.95 -0.80
CA GLY A 317 -14.72 -10.81 0.03
C GLY A 317 -13.77 -11.20 1.15
N LEU A 318 -13.66 -10.31 2.14
CA LEU A 318 -12.96 -10.59 3.38
C LEU A 318 -13.86 -11.36 4.36
N VAL A 319 -13.25 -12.26 5.13
CA VAL A 319 -13.94 -13.01 6.17
C VAL A 319 -13.10 -12.98 7.43
N SER A 320 -13.68 -12.57 8.57
CA SER A 320 -13.00 -12.65 9.87
C SER A 320 -12.72 -14.09 10.24
N ILE A 321 -11.57 -14.32 10.88
CA ILE A 321 -11.22 -15.62 11.43
C ILE A 321 -11.12 -15.49 12.96
N ALA A 322 -11.86 -16.33 13.68
CA ALA A 322 -11.68 -16.48 15.12
C ALA A 322 -10.36 -17.22 15.39
N TYR A 323 -9.66 -16.82 16.45
CA TYR A 323 -8.46 -17.49 16.93
C TYR A 323 -8.39 -17.39 18.45
N ASP A 324 -7.71 -18.34 19.07
CA ASP A 324 -7.55 -18.42 20.51
C ASP A 324 -6.57 -17.35 20.99
N GLU A 325 -7.07 -16.29 21.65
CA GLU A 325 -6.23 -15.25 22.27
C GLU A 325 -5.34 -15.82 23.40
N ALA A 326 -5.60 -17.05 23.87
CA ALA A 326 -4.96 -17.70 25.02
C ALA A 326 -3.89 -18.74 24.67
N GLY A 327 -3.60 -18.99 23.38
CA GLY A 327 -2.41 -19.75 23.01
C GLY A 327 -1.15 -18.94 23.27
N PRO A 328 0.06 -19.53 23.36
CA PRO A 328 1.31 -18.79 23.36
C PRO A 328 1.53 -18.24 21.94
N THR A 329 0.65 -17.35 21.49
CA THR A 329 1.10 -16.26 20.65
C THR A 329 1.95 -15.44 21.61
N ASP A 330 3.22 -15.81 21.68
CA ASP A 330 4.24 -14.94 22.22
C ASP A 330 3.97 -13.59 21.56
N THR A 331 3.37 -12.68 22.32
CA THR A 331 3.29 -11.27 21.95
C THR A 331 4.72 -10.71 21.83
N ASN A 332 5.70 -11.43 22.40
CA ASN A 332 7.12 -11.32 22.15
C ASN A 332 7.58 -11.81 20.77
N ALA A 333 6.85 -12.66 20.04
CA ALA A 333 7.15 -13.02 18.66
C ALA A 333 7.06 -11.79 17.75
N PHE A 334 6.23 -10.79 18.04
CA PHE A 334 6.26 -9.53 17.31
C PHE A 334 7.58 -8.75 17.53
N ALA A 335 8.27 -8.94 18.65
CA ALA A 335 9.58 -8.34 18.92
C ALA A 335 10.77 -9.24 18.49
N SER A 336 10.60 -10.57 18.52
CA SER A 336 11.66 -11.56 18.27
C SER A 336 11.65 -12.14 16.85
N SER A 337 10.52 -12.16 16.14
CA SER A 337 10.41 -12.68 14.75
C SER A 337 10.99 -11.75 13.68
N PHE A 338 11.32 -10.49 14.03
CA PHE A 338 12.14 -9.62 13.19
C PHE A 338 13.66 -9.81 13.38
N SER A 339 14.07 -10.68 14.31
CA SER A 339 15.48 -11.03 14.46
C SER A 339 15.79 -12.24 13.58
N LYS A 340 16.26 -11.99 12.36
CA LYS A 340 17.09 -13.01 11.68
C LYS A 340 18.33 -13.23 12.55
N ARG A 341 18.52 -14.44 13.07
CA ARG A 341 19.79 -14.89 13.63
C ARG A 341 20.91 -14.57 12.63
N LYS A 342 22.00 -13.96 13.11
CA LYS A 342 23.19 -13.68 12.27
C LYS A 342 23.77 -15.02 11.80
N LEU A 343 24.24 -15.05 10.55
CA LEU A 343 24.93 -16.22 9.99
C LEU A 343 26.18 -16.60 10.80
N ASP A 344 26.80 -15.64 11.48
CA ASP A 344 27.96 -15.85 12.36
C ASP A 344 27.61 -16.60 13.67
N ASP A 345 26.33 -16.78 13.99
CA ASP A 345 25.83 -17.47 15.19
C ASP A 345 25.38 -18.92 14.86
N ALA A 346 25.51 -19.36 13.60
CA ALA A 346 25.30 -20.74 13.17
C ALA A 346 26.61 -21.54 13.35
N GLY A 347 27.13 -21.57 14.58
CA GLY A 347 28.45 -22.10 14.96
C GLY A 347 28.90 -23.34 14.19
N PHE A 348 29.61 -23.13 13.07
CA PHE A 348 30.40 -24.16 12.38
C PHE A 348 31.81 -24.24 12.98
N GLU A 349 31.90 -24.19 14.30
CA GLU A 349 33.03 -24.83 14.98
C GLU A 349 32.55 -26.25 15.31
N VAL A 350 33.29 -27.24 14.85
CA VAL A 350 33.16 -28.62 15.33
C VAL A 350 34.28 -28.82 16.34
N PRO A 351 34.01 -28.74 17.66
CA PRO A 351 34.90 -29.30 18.66
C PRO A 351 34.34 -30.63 19.14
N ASP A 352 35.13 -31.68 18.97
CA ASP A 352 34.94 -32.98 19.62
C ASP A 352 34.83 -32.80 21.15
N SER A 353 33.78 -33.34 21.77
CA SER A 353 33.81 -34.07 23.05
C SER A 353 32.41 -34.17 23.67
N ASP A 354 31.94 -35.43 23.70
CA ASP A 354 31.31 -36.16 24.80
C ASP A 354 30.04 -35.63 25.50
N GLU A 355 28.98 -36.40 25.27
CA GLU A 355 27.97 -36.89 26.21
C GLU A 355 27.71 -36.03 27.46
N ASP A 356 26.62 -35.24 27.42
CA ASP A 356 25.65 -35.23 28.50
C ASP A 356 24.29 -34.66 28.02
N GLU A 357 23.28 -35.47 28.27
CA GLU A 357 21.87 -35.30 27.94
C GLU A 357 21.24 -34.09 28.66
N TYR A 358 21.03 -32.99 27.93
CA TYR A 358 20.13 -31.91 28.33
C TYR A 358 18.94 -31.85 27.37
N GLY A 359 17.83 -32.46 27.81
CA GLY A 359 16.55 -32.47 27.12
C GLY A 359 15.94 -31.08 26.99
N TRP A 360 16.13 -30.46 25.83
CA TRP A 360 15.14 -29.57 25.26
C TRP A 360 14.21 -30.44 24.42
N GLN A 361 12.98 -30.64 24.88
CA GLN A 361 11.93 -31.29 24.10
C GLN A 361 11.71 -30.46 22.83
N HIS A 362 12.31 -30.93 21.75
CA HIS A 362 12.28 -30.35 20.41
C HIS A 362 10.97 -30.67 19.66
N ASP A 363 9.95 -31.15 20.37
CA ASP A 363 8.77 -31.78 19.76
C ASP A 363 7.76 -30.76 19.20
N ASP A 364 7.72 -29.52 19.69
CA ASP A 364 6.72 -28.54 19.24
C ASP A 364 7.10 -27.78 17.95
N ASP A 365 8.38 -27.59 17.66
CA ASP A 365 8.84 -26.92 16.42
C ASP A 365 8.63 -27.79 15.17
N SER A 366 8.50 -29.12 15.36
CA SER A 366 8.25 -30.09 14.29
C SER A 366 6.77 -30.25 13.92
N ALA A 367 5.87 -29.77 14.80
CA ALA A 367 4.42 -29.83 14.61
C ALA A 367 3.88 -28.60 13.85
N LEU A 368 4.69 -27.55 13.69
CA LEU A 368 4.30 -26.36 12.96
C LEU A 368 4.40 -26.58 11.43
N PRO A 369 3.32 -26.37 10.67
CA PRO A 369 3.39 -26.40 9.22
C PRO A 369 4.36 -25.33 8.67
N ALA A 370 4.87 -25.58 7.46
CA ALA A 370 5.85 -24.71 6.81
C ALA A 370 5.32 -23.28 6.65
N LEU A 371 6.06 -22.27 7.20
CA LEU A 371 5.68 -20.86 7.24
C LEU A 371 4.92 -20.43 5.97
N PRO A 372 3.76 -19.76 6.11
CA PRO A 372 2.99 -19.35 4.95
C PRO A 372 3.86 -18.44 4.08
N PRO A 373 3.94 -18.68 2.75
CA PRO A 373 4.86 -17.95 1.89
C PRO A 373 4.58 -16.45 1.98
N GLN A 374 5.56 -15.71 2.52
CA GLN A 374 5.60 -14.24 2.57
C GLN A 374 6.45 -13.64 1.43
N TRP A 375 7.25 -14.46 0.72
CA TRP A 375 8.36 -14.01 -0.13
C TRP A 375 8.35 -14.51 -1.58
N GLN A 376 7.23 -15.03 -2.11
CA GLN A 376 7.12 -15.17 -3.57
C GLN A 376 6.66 -13.83 -4.15
N GLY A 377 7.63 -13.00 -4.55
CA GLY A 377 7.33 -11.76 -5.27
C GLY A 377 8.44 -10.73 -5.42
N SER A 378 9.70 -11.06 -5.15
CA SER A 378 10.84 -10.18 -5.50
C SER A 378 11.57 -10.57 -6.79
N GLU A 379 11.19 -11.68 -7.42
CA GLU A 379 11.82 -12.21 -8.61
C GLU A 379 10.76 -12.67 -9.61
N ASP A 380 10.21 -11.70 -10.35
CA ASP A 380 9.70 -11.87 -11.72
C ASP A 380 9.71 -10.50 -12.41
N ILE A 381 10.93 -9.97 -12.58
CA ILE A 381 11.21 -9.07 -13.69
C ILE A 381 11.30 -9.98 -14.93
N LEU A 382 10.14 -10.31 -15.50
CA LEU A 382 10.10 -10.80 -16.87
C LEU A 382 10.36 -9.61 -17.78
N LEU A 383 11.64 -9.24 -17.89
CA LEU A 383 12.15 -8.58 -19.09
C LEU A 383 11.74 -9.51 -20.24
N GLY A 384 10.78 -9.05 -21.04
CA GLY A 384 10.43 -9.72 -22.28
C GLY A 384 11.70 -9.88 -23.10
N GLN A 385 12.25 -11.08 -23.13
CA GLN A 385 13.27 -11.44 -24.10
C GLN A 385 12.61 -11.35 -25.47
N HIS A 386 13.13 -10.41 -26.25
CA HIS A 386 12.92 -10.31 -27.68
C HIS A 386 12.99 -11.72 -28.29
N SER A 387 11.91 -12.08 -28.98
CA SER A 387 11.86 -13.18 -29.91
C SER A 387 12.85 -12.90 -31.05
N GLU A 388 14.06 -13.44 -30.94
CA GLU A 388 14.91 -13.66 -32.09
C GLU A 388 15.00 -15.17 -32.33
N SER A 389 14.30 -15.57 -33.39
CA SER A 389 14.39 -16.83 -34.08
C SER A 389 15.84 -17.22 -34.35
N HIS A 390 16.22 -18.43 -33.94
CA HIS A 390 17.33 -19.11 -34.58
C HIS A 390 16.97 -20.58 -34.76
N ASP A 391 16.74 -20.93 -36.02
CA ASP A 391 16.64 -22.28 -36.54
C ASP A 391 17.94 -23.05 -36.30
N ASP A 392 17.77 -24.32 -35.95
CA ASP A 392 18.79 -25.35 -35.99
C ASP A 392 19.32 -25.55 -37.42
N THR A 393 20.64 -25.58 -37.60
CA THR A 393 21.26 -26.61 -38.45
C THR A 393 22.76 -26.77 -38.17
N SER A 394 23.13 -28.04 -38.01
CA SER A 394 24.43 -28.61 -37.73
C SER A 394 25.42 -28.56 -38.90
N ASP A 395 26.70 -28.45 -38.54
CA ASP A 395 27.90 -29.11 -39.10
C ASP A 395 28.11 -29.20 -40.62
N GLY A 396 29.23 -28.59 -41.05
CA GLY A 396 29.88 -28.90 -42.32
C GLY A 396 30.93 -27.87 -42.74
N GLU A 397 32.17 -28.00 -42.24
CA GLU A 397 33.36 -27.48 -42.94
C GLU A 397 33.49 -28.17 -44.31
N PRO A 398 33.97 -27.46 -45.36
CA PRO A 398 35.38 -27.60 -45.70
C PRO A 398 36.07 -26.35 -46.29
N ASP A 399 37.39 -26.32 -46.04
CA ASP A 399 38.53 -25.83 -46.85
C ASP A 399 38.38 -24.63 -47.81
N GLY A 400 39.26 -23.65 -47.59
CA GLY A 400 39.54 -22.53 -48.50
C GLY A 400 40.33 -22.92 -49.76
N PRO A 401 40.56 -21.95 -50.66
CA PRO A 401 41.94 -21.55 -50.90
C PRO A 401 42.15 -20.03 -51.05
N GLU A 402 43.45 -19.71 -51.08
CA GLU A 402 44.20 -18.45 -50.97
C GLU A 402 43.84 -17.32 -51.97
N PRO A 403 44.20 -16.05 -51.66
CA PRO A 403 44.10 -14.93 -52.60
C PRO A 403 45.35 -14.79 -53.47
N GLU A 404 45.16 -14.71 -54.79
CA GLU A 404 46.19 -14.37 -55.76
C GLU A 404 46.42 -12.85 -55.86
N HIS A 405 47.67 -12.52 -56.18
CA HIS A 405 48.34 -11.23 -56.23
C HIS A 405 48.07 -10.41 -57.51
N GLU A 406 48.35 -9.09 -57.42
CA GLU A 406 48.83 -8.19 -58.51
C GLU A 406 47.83 -7.78 -59.62
N ALA A 407 47.87 -6.61 -60.24
CA ALA A 407 48.57 -5.34 -60.08
C ALA A 407 47.87 -4.29 -60.99
N GLU A 408 48.01 -3.02 -60.61
CA GLU A 408 48.17 -1.82 -61.45
C GLU A 408 47.36 -1.66 -62.76
N THR A 409 46.57 -0.58 -62.84
CA THR A 409 46.72 0.40 -63.93
C THR A 409 46.17 1.76 -63.51
N GLU A 410 47.02 2.76 -63.69
CA GLU A 410 46.86 4.18 -63.35
C GLU A 410 46.11 4.96 -64.48
N PRO A 411 45.94 6.30 -64.43
CA PRO A 411 44.70 7.01 -64.76
C PRO A 411 44.79 7.82 -66.06
N LEU A 412 43.73 8.57 -66.43
CA LEU A 412 43.67 9.85 -67.16
C LEU A 412 42.23 10.05 -67.71
N ALA A 413 41.45 10.99 -67.17
CA ALA A 413 41.29 12.38 -67.63
C ALA A 413 40.46 12.54 -68.92
N SER A 414 39.29 13.18 -68.82
CA SER A 414 38.93 14.44 -69.53
C SER A 414 37.42 14.70 -69.56
N GLU A 415 37.13 15.99 -69.39
CA GLU A 415 35.92 16.77 -69.64
C GLU A 415 34.88 16.20 -70.63
N GLN A 416 33.60 16.21 -70.23
CA GLN A 416 32.59 17.18 -70.69
C GLN A 416 31.33 17.13 -69.82
#